data_AF-A0A2R6H8Q2-F1
#
_entry.id   AF-A0A2R6H8Q2-F1
#
_cell.length_a   1.000
_cell.length_b   1.000
_cell.length_c   1.000
_cell.angle_alpha   90.00
_cell.angle_beta   90.00
_cell.angle_gamma   90.00
#
_symmetry.space_group_name_H-M   'P 1'
#
loop_
_entity.id
_entity.type
_entity.pdbx_description
1 polymer ?
#
loop_
_entity_poly.entity_id
_entity_poly.type
_entity_poly.pdbx_seq_one_letter_code
_entity_poly.pdbx_strand_id
1 'polypeptide(L)'
;MPVIECDVETARERLQNTGVEVEPGNTDHERWRASDGNATAVAYEGKVVIQGADPERLAALLREGGGRAHVYFDGASRGNPGPAAIGWVIVTGDGIVTEGSKRIGETTNNRAEYEGLIQALEVADRYGFDEVEARSDSELLVKQVRGEWDTNDPDLRERRVRARELLARFDDWSLSHVPREINERADELANEAFEDG
;
A
#
# COMPACT_ATOMS: atom_id res chain seq x y z
N MET A 1 9.12 -18.86 -2.26
CA MET A 1 9.77 -18.89 -0.93
C MET A 1 10.92 -17.89 -0.94
N PRO A 2 10.65 -16.62 -0.59
CA PRO A 2 11.68 -15.60 -0.50
C PRO A 2 12.73 -15.92 0.57
N VAL A 3 13.97 -15.54 0.30
CA VAL A 3 15.08 -15.56 1.27
C VAL A 3 15.65 -14.15 1.32
N ILE A 4 15.70 -13.57 2.51
CA ILE A 4 16.18 -12.21 2.74
C ILE A 4 17.46 -12.33 3.56
N GLU A 5 18.57 -11.88 3.01
CA GLU A 5 19.82 -11.72 3.77
C GLU A 5 19.75 -10.39 4.53
N CYS A 6 19.80 -10.46 5.85
CA CYS A 6 19.68 -9.29 6.73
C CYS A 6 20.19 -9.59 8.15
N ASP A 7 20.41 -8.54 8.95
CA ASP A 7 20.56 -8.70 10.39
C ASP A 7 19.22 -9.14 11.02
N VAL A 8 19.23 -10.31 11.67
CA VAL A 8 17.98 -10.95 12.11
C VAL A 8 17.37 -10.33 13.37
N GLU A 9 18.16 -9.63 14.20
CA GLU A 9 17.60 -8.91 15.35
C GLU A 9 16.94 -7.60 14.90
N THR A 10 17.58 -6.87 13.98
CA THR A 10 16.98 -5.69 13.33
C THR A 10 15.68 -6.04 12.60
N ALA A 11 15.68 -7.16 11.86
CA ALA A 11 14.50 -7.68 11.18
C ALA A 11 13.35 -8.00 12.14
N ARG A 12 13.67 -8.58 13.31
CA ARG A 12 12.69 -8.83 14.38
C ARG A 12 12.08 -7.54 14.92
N GLU A 13 12.91 -6.54 15.22
CA GLU A 13 12.43 -5.25 15.72
C GLU A 13 11.49 -4.57 14.72
N ARG A 14 11.81 -4.62 13.42
CA ARG A 14 10.92 -4.10 12.36
C ARG A 14 9.56 -4.77 12.35
N LEU A 15 9.52 -6.10 12.38
CA LEU A 15 8.26 -6.83 12.42
C LEU A 15 7.43 -6.44 13.65
N GLN A 16 8.05 -6.36 14.83
CA GLN A 16 7.35 -6.00 16.07
C GLN A 16 6.80 -4.57 16.02
N ASN A 17 7.54 -3.62 15.45
CA ASN A 17 7.08 -2.24 15.26
C ASN A 17 5.88 -2.11 14.32
N THR A 18 5.66 -3.11 13.45
CA THR A 18 4.51 -3.17 12.53
C THR A 18 3.30 -3.91 13.12
N GLY A 19 3.41 -4.42 14.34
CA GLY A 19 2.37 -5.18 15.02
C GLY A 19 2.32 -6.67 14.67
N VAL A 20 3.31 -7.18 13.93
CA VAL A 20 3.45 -8.62 13.66
C VAL A 20 3.98 -9.32 14.91
N GLU A 21 3.30 -10.38 15.34
CA GLU A 21 3.73 -11.19 16.47
C GLU A 21 4.98 -12.02 16.11
N VAL A 22 6.00 -11.95 16.96
CA VAL A 22 7.26 -12.69 16.82
C VAL A 22 7.45 -13.62 18.00
N GLU A 23 7.57 -14.91 17.72
CA GLU A 23 7.73 -16.01 18.65
C GLU A 23 9.18 -16.57 18.64
N PRO A 24 9.60 -17.29 19.68
CA PRO A 24 10.85 -18.05 19.66
C PRO A 24 10.90 -19.08 18.52
N GLY A 25 12.11 -19.43 18.08
CA GLY A 25 12.32 -20.52 17.13
C GLY A 25 11.89 -21.88 17.69
N ASN A 26 11.47 -22.80 16.81
CA ASN A 26 11.09 -24.15 17.21
C ASN A 26 12.29 -25.10 17.36
N THR A 27 13.46 -24.69 16.89
CA THR A 27 14.71 -25.47 16.94
C THR A 27 15.89 -24.59 17.33
N ASP A 28 16.99 -25.19 17.78
CA ASP A 28 18.22 -24.45 18.16
C ASP A 28 18.84 -23.64 17.00
N HIS A 29 18.48 -23.97 15.76
CA HIS A 29 18.94 -23.26 14.56
C HIS A 29 18.02 -22.09 14.17
N GLU A 30 16.80 -22.05 14.69
CA GLU A 30 15.83 -20.99 14.46
C GLU A 30 15.97 -19.92 15.54
N ARG A 31 16.25 -18.68 15.12
CA ARG A 31 16.39 -17.55 16.05
C ARG A 31 15.02 -17.07 16.55
N TRP A 32 14.08 -16.92 15.62
CA TRP A 32 12.70 -16.53 15.88
C TRP A 32 11.81 -16.91 14.70
N ARG A 33 10.51 -16.87 14.93
CA ARG A 33 9.46 -17.05 13.92
C ARG A 33 8.45 -15.93 14.01
N ALA A 34 7.90 -15.51 12.88
CA ALA A 34 6.83 -14.53 12.85
C ALA A 34 5.79 -14.97 11.83
N SER A 35 4.52 -14.78 12.15
CA SER A 35 3.43 -15.14 11.25
C SER A 35 2.56 -13.92 10.97
N ASP A 36 2.18 -13.75 9.71
CA ASP A 36 1.23 -12.74 9.29
C ASP A 36 0.33 -13.36 8.21
N GLY A 37 -0.96 -13.47 8.52
CA GLY A 37 -1.91 -14.23 7.70
C GLY A 37 -1.47 -15.69 7.52
N ASN A 38 -1.30 -16.09 6.26
CA ASN A 38 -0.89 -17.45 5.87
C ASN A 38 0.61 -17.56 5.54
N ALA A 39 1.40 -16.53 5.85
CA ALA A 39 2.84 -16.53 5.68
C ALA A 39 3.56 -16.65 7.04
N THR A 40 4.71 -17.33 7.03
CA THR A 40 5.60 -17.45 8.18
C THR A 40 7.02 -17.09 7.77
N ALA A 41 7.61 -16.14 8.47
CA ALA A 41 9.02 -15.82 8.43
C ALA A 41 9.77 -16.64 9.50
N VAL A 42 10.84 -17.32 9.11
CA VAL A 42 11.72 -18.09 10.00
C VAL A 42 13.13 -17.54 9.88
N ALA A 43 13.68 -17.05 10.99
CA ALA A 43 15.01 -16.48 11.02
C ALA A 43 16.07 -17.53 11.36
N TYR A 44 17.13 -17.52 10.57
CA TYR A 44 18.37 -18.26 10.78
C TYR A 44 19.53 -17.26 10.92
N GLU A 45 20.72 -17.74 11.24
CA GLU A 45 21.90 -16.87 11.24
C GLU A 45 22.09 -16.18 9.86
N GLY A 46 22.03 -14.85 9.86
CA GLY A 46 22.25 -13.98 8.69
C GLY A 46 21.13 -13.93 7.65
N LYS A 47 19.99 -14.60 7.87
CA LYS A 47 18.90 -14.61 6.89
C LYS A 47 17.53 -14.93 7.47
N VAL A 48 16.48 -14.50 6.78
CA VAL A 48 15.10 -14.87 7.04
C VAL A 48 14.52 -15.58 5.82
N VAL A 49 13.89 -16.74 6.05
CA VAL A 49 13.19 -17.52 5.01
C VAL A 49 11.69 -17.35 5.22
N ILE A 50 10.96 -17.00 4.15
CA ILE A 50 9.51 -16.75 4.23
C ILE A 50 8.78 -17.83 3.44
N GLN A 51 7.88 -18.53 4.13
CA GLN A 51 7.07 -19.63 3.61
C GLN A 51 5.58 -19.31 3.76
N GLY A 52 4.73 -20.05 3.06
CA GLY A 52 3.27 -19.88 3.14
C GLY A 52 2.67 -19.14 1.94
N ALA A 53 1.40 -18.75 2.06
CA ALA A 53 0.71 -17.95 1.04
C ALA A 53 0.95 -16.45 1.29
N ASP A 54 1.14 -15.70 0.21
CA ASP A 54 1.38 -14.24 0.21
C ASP A 54 2.64 -13.78 0.98
N PRO A 55 3.83 -14.36 0.71
CA PRO A 55 5.06 -14.04 1.43
C PRO A 55 5.56 -12.60 1.19
N GLU A 56 5.03 -11.89 0.20
CA GLU A 56 5.47 -10.57 -0.23
C GLU A 56 5.24 -9.51 0.85
N ARG A 57 4.19 -9.67 1.67
CA ARG A 57 3.90 -8.78 2.80
C ARG A 57 4.99 -8.85 3.87
N LEU A 58 5.30 -10.05 4.36
CA LEU A 58 6.42 -10.24 5.30
C LEU A 58 7.74 -9.84 4.65
N ALA A 59 7.93 -10.13 3.36
CA ALA A 59 9.15 -9.80 2.67
C ALA A 59 9.40 -8.28 2.59
N ALA A 60 8.35 -7.50 2.34
CA ALA A 60 8.45 -6.04 2.32
C ALA A 60 8.87 -5.49 3.68
N LEU A 61 8.24 -5.96 4.77
CA LEU A 61 8.56 -5.53 6.14
C LEU A 61 9.99 -5.88 6.58
N LEU A 62 10.58 -6.91 5.97
CA LEU A 62 11.90 -7.44 6.33
C LEU A 62 13.06 -6.85 5.53
N ARG A 63 12.81 -6.17 4.41
CA ARG A 63 13.87 -5.55 3.59
C ARG A 63 14.54 -4.38 4.33
N GLU A 64 15.85 -4.24 4.18
CA GLU A 64 16.61 -3.08 4.67
C GLU A 64 16.50 -1.88 3.72
N GLY A 65 16.30 -0.68 4.28
CA GLY A 65 16.28 0.60 3.54
C GLY A 65 15.05 0.76 2.65
N GLY A 66 13.86 0.68 3.26
CA GLY A 66 12.53 0.83 2.65
C GLY A 66 12.53 1.04 1.14
N GLY A 67 12.31 -0.04 0.40
CA GLY A 67 12.45 0.00 -1.05
C GLY A 67 11.44 0.94 -1.74
N ARG A 68 11.51 0.94 -3.07
CA ARG A 68 10.53 1.62 -3.91
C ARG A 68 9.28 0.76 -4.11
N ALA A 69 8.12 1.38 -3.95
CA ALA A 69 6.83 0.81 -4.32
C ALA A 69 6.19 1.56 -5.50
N HIS A 70 5.59 0.81 -6.42
CA HIS A 70 4.61 1.33 -7.36
C HIS A 70 3.22 1.20 -6.74
N VAL A 71 2.50 2.31 -6.62
CA VAL A 71 1.22 2.39 -5.93
C VAL A 71 0.13 2.74 -6.94
N TYR A 72 -0.77 1.80 -7.20
CA TYR A 72 -1.96 2.01 -8.02
C TYR A 72 -3.15 2.19 -7.11
N PHE A 73 -4.04 3.10 -7.46
CA PHE A 73 -5.26 3.36 -6.72
C PHE A 73 -6.36 3.82 -7.65
N ASP A 74 -7.59 3.56 -7.26
CA ASP A 74 -8.77 4.07 -7.93
C ASP A 74 -9.92 4.30 -6.92
N GLY A 75 -10.83 5.19 -7.28
CA GLY A 75 -12.04 5.47 -6.53
C GLY A 75 -13.27 5.40 -7.42
N ALA A 76 -14.26 4.64 -6.99
CA ALA A 76 -15.51 4.46 -7.71
C ALA A 76 -16.70 5.03 -6.90
N SER A 77 -17.66 5.65 -7.58
CA SER A 77 -18.94 6.03 -6.99
C SER A 77 -20.13 5.70 -7.92
N ARG A 78 -21.14 5.00 -7.38
CA ARG A 78 -22.40 4.67 -8.05
C ARG A 78 -23.39 5.83 -7.93
N GLY A 79 -23.04 6.96 -8.52
CA GLY A 79 -23.74 8.25 -8.42
C GLY A 79 -22.76 9.40 -8.21
N ASN A 80 -23.22 10.65 -8.19
CA ASN A 80 -22.32 11.78 -7.92
C ASN A 80 -23.03 12.93 -7.17
N PRO A 81 -23.26 12.80 -5.85
CA PRO A 81 -22.77 11.74 -4.95
C PRO A 81 -23.60 10.44 -5.02
N GLY A 82 -23.01 9.34 -4.56
CA GLY A 82 -23.66 8.03 -4.41
C GLY A 82 -22.79 7.06 -3.60
N PRO A 83 -23.22 5.80 -3.40
CA PRO A 83 -22.41 4.78 -2.75
C PRO A 83 -21.05 4.64 -3.42
N ALA A 84 -19.99 4.70 -2.63
CA ALA A 84 -18.62 4.81 -3.10
C ALA A 84 -17.69 3.77 -2.46
N ALA A 85 -16.63 3.45 -3.18
CA ALA A 85 -15.60 2.50 -2.80
C ALA A 85 -14.25 2.92 -3.38
N ILE A 86 -13.19 2.30 -2.86
CA ILE A 86 -11.81 2.52 -3.28
C ILE A 86 -11.11 1.17 -3.46
N GLY A 87 -10.12 1.15 -4.33
CA GLY A 87 -9.25 0.01 -4.58
C GLY A 87 -7.80 0.47 -4.66
N TRP A 88 -6.86 -0.37 -4.22
CA TRP A 88 -5.43 -0.09 -4.29
C TRP A 88 -4.60 -1.36 -4.51
N VAL A 89 -3.45 -1.18 -5.15
CA VAL A 89 -2.45 -2.23 -5.39
C VAL A 89 -1.06 -1.65 -5.15
N ILE A 90 -0.26 -2.32 -4.33
CA ILE A 90 1.13 -1.95 -4.07
C ILE A 90 2.03 -3.03 -4.65
N VAL A 91 2.94 -2.63 -5.53
CA VAL A 91 3.78 -3.51 -6.33
C VAL A 91 5.25 -3.13 -6.14
N THR A 92 6.12 -4.12 -6.06
CA THR A 92 7.57 -3.96 -6.11
C THR A 92 8.15 -4.67 -7.32
N GLY A 93 9.47 -4.61 -7.52
CA GLY A 93 10.13 -5.37 -8.59
C GLY A 93 9.90 -6.88 -8.53
N ASP A 94 9.48 -7.41 -7.38
CA ASP A 94 9.23 -8.84 -7.17
C ASP A 94 7.76 -9.24 -7.32
N GLY A 95 6.85 -8.28 -7.52
CA GLY A 95 5.41 -8.53 -7.67
C GLY A 95 4.54 -7.72 -6.72
N ILE A 96 3.27 -8.11 -6.63
CA ILE A 96 2.26 -7.47 -5.77
C ILE A 96 2.60 -7.79 -4.31
N VAL A 97 2.76 -6.74 -3.50
CA VAL A 97 3.01 -6.83 -2.06
C VAL A 97 1.71 -6.89 -1.28
N THR A 98 0.74 -6.07 -1.69
CA THR A 98 -0.59 -6.06 -1.11
C THR A 98 -1.56 -5.38 -2.06
N GLU A 99 -2.80 -5.81 -2.01
CA GLU A 99 -3.93 -5.15 -2.67
C GLU A 99 -5.12 -5.17 -1.74
N GLY A 100 -6.09 -4.30 -1.99
CA GLY A 100 -7.29 -4.26 -1.18
C GLY A 100 -8.33 -3.32 -1.71
N SER A 101 -9.53 -3.45 -1.16
CA SER A 101 -10.66 -2.61 -1.48
C SER A 101 -11.50 -2.31 -0.25
N LYS A 102 -12.28 -1.22 -0.30
CA LYS A 102 -13.11 -0.79 0.83
C LYS A 102 -14.27 0.09 0.39
N ARG A 103 -15.47 -0.16 0.92
CA ARG A 103 -16.59 0.81 0.85
C ARG A 103 -16.35 2.00 1.77
N ILE A 104 -16.61 3.20 1.26
CA ILE A 104 -16.35 4.47 1.97
C ILE A 104 -17.62 5.30 2.20
N GLY A 105 -18.78 4.65 2.17
CA GLY A 105 -20.08 5.31 2.36
C GLY A 105 -20.56 6.01 1.09
N GLU A 106 -21.26 7.14 1.22
CA GLU A 106 -21.74 7.92 0.08
C GLU A 106 -20.85 9.14 -0.17
N THR A 107 -20.29 9.26 -1.37
CA THR A 107 -19.48 10.42 -1.76
C THR A 107 -19.45 10.62 -3.28
N THR A 108 -18.80 11.68 -3.73
CA THR A 108 -18.58 11.96 -5.17
C THR A 108 -17.43 11.14 -5.72
N ASN A 109 -17.37 10.95 -7.04
CA ASN A 109 -16.26 10.22 -7.67
C ASN A 109 -14.90 10.84 -7.33
N ASN A 110 -14.78 12.17 -7.48
CA ASN A 110 -13.54 12.88 -7.17
C ASN A 110 -13.10 12.71 -5.71
N ARG A 111 -14.05 12.64 -4.76
CA ARG A 111 -13.71 12.41 -3.35
C ARG A 111 -13.27 10.96 -3.13
N ALA A 112 -13.91 9.99 -3.78
CA ALA A 112 -13.50 8.58 -3.72
C ALA A 112 -12.07 8.39 -4.24
N GLU A 113 -11.74 9.02 -5.36
CA GLU A 113 -10.39 9.02 -5.96
C GLU A 113 -9.32 9.53 -4.99
N TYR A 114 -9.61 10.64 -4.30
CA TYR A 114 -8.73 11.16 -3.24
C TYR A 114 -8.60 10.22 -2.05
N GLU A 115 -9.69 9.57 -1.63
CA GLU A 115 -9.65 8.57 -0.56
C GLU A 115 -8.84 7.34 -0.97
N GLY A 116 -8.91 6.94 -2.25
CA GLY A 116 -8.10 5.86 -2.82
C GLY A 116 -6.61 6.17 -2.71
N LEU A 117 -6.19 7.38 -3.12
CA LEU A 117 -4.80 7.82 -2.97
C LEU A 117 -4.36 7.82 -1.50
N ILE A 118 -5.16 8.43 -0.61
CA ILE A 118 -4.82 8.54 0.82
C ILE A 118 -4.66 7.15 1.43
N GLN A 119 -5.61 6.25 1.19
CA GLN A 119 -5.56 4.89 1.72
C GLN A 119 -4.34 4.12 1.20
N ALA A 120 -4.04 4.24 -0.10
CA ALA A 120 -2.90 3.55 -0.70
C ALA A 120 -1.56 4.05 -0.15
N LEU A 121 -1.42 5.37 0.08
CA LEU A 121 -0.22 5.95 0.71
C LEU A 121 -0.08 5.53 2.18
N GLU A 122 -1.17 5.50 2.95
CA GLU A 122 -1.14 5.01 4.33
C GLU A 122 -0.77 3.53 4.42
N VAL A 123 -1.17 2.72 3.44
CA VAL A 123 -0.74 1.33 3.34
C VAL A 123 0.75 1.27 2.97
N ALA A 124 1.22 2.03 1.99
CA ALA A 124 2.64 2.05 1.62
C ALA A 124 3.54 2.46 2.81
N ASP A 125 3.16 3.51 3.55
CA ASP A 125 3.84 4.00 4.76
C ASP A 125 3.90 2.90 5.84
N ARG A 126 2.79 2.19 6.06
CA ARG A 126 2.74 1.07 7.03
C ARG A 126 3.65 -0.09 6.65
N TYR A 127 3.84 -0.33 5.36
CA TYR A 127 4.73 -1.38 4.87
C TYR A 127 6.21 -0.95 4.86
N GLY A 128 6.51 0.29 5.25
CA GLY A 128 7.87 0.78 5.43
C GLY A 128 8.60 1.01 4.11
N PHE A 129 7.88 1.37 3.04
CA PHE A 129 8.53 1.84 1.81
C PHE A 129 9.04 3.27 2.01
N ASP A 130 10.27 3.55 1.59
CA ASP A 130 10.84 4.90 1.67
C ASP A 130 10.58 5.69 0.38
N GLU A 131 10.29 5.01 -0.74
CA GLU A 131 9.99 5.66 -2.02
C GLU A 131 8.68 5.17 -2.64
N VAL A 132 7.88 6.08 -3.20
CA VAL A 132 6.61 5.74 -3.88
C VAL A 132 6.46 6.35 -5.26
N GLU A 133 6.06 5.52 -6.23
CA GLU A 133 5.57 5.94 -7.54
C GLU A 133 4.06 5.70 -7.63
N ALA A 134 3.28 6.72 -7.29
CA ALA A 134 1.82 6.66 -7.36
C ALA A 134 1.30 6.86 -8.80
N ARG A 135 0.29 6.07 -9.17
CA ARG A 135 -0.31 6.02 -10.50
C ARG A 135 -1.82 5.97 -10.41
N SER A 136 -2.49 6.76 -11.25
CA SER A 136 -3.95 6.79 -11.38
C SER A 136 -4.32 7.22 -12.80
N ASP A 137 -5.49 6.80 -13.28
CA ASP A 137 -6.09 7.24 -14.54
C ASP A 137 -6.90 8.55 -14.40
N SER A 138 -6.98 9.10 -13.19
CA SER A 138 -7.65 10.36 -12.90
C SER A 138 -6.72 11.56 -13.12
N GLU A 139 -6.66 12.07 -14.36
CA GLU A 139 -5.79 13.21 -14.71
C GLU A 139 -6.07 14.46 -13.84
N LEU A 140 -7.34 14.68 -13.49
CA LEU A 140 -7.75 15.79 -12.61
C LEU A 140 -7.10 15.69 -11.24
N LEU A 141 -7.17 14.52 -10.60
CA LEU A 141 -6.58 14.30 -9.27
C LEU A 141 -5.06 14.46 -9.34
N VAL A 142 -4.42 13.86 -10.34
CA VAL A 142 -2.95 13.95 -10.54
C VAL A 142 -2.51 15.41 -10.63
N LYS A 143 -3.15 16.19 -11.50
CA LYS A 143 -2.82 17.62 -11.68
C LYS A 143 -3.11 18.45 -10.43
N GLN A 144 -4.19 18.16 -9.73
CA GLN A 144 -4.52 18.87 -8.49
C GLN A 144 -3.50 18.59 -7.40
N VAL A 145 -3.14 17.33 -7.15
CA VAL A 145 -2.15 16.95 -6.13
C VAL A 145 -0.76 17.49 -6.48
N ARG A 146 -0.36 17.49 -7.75
CA ARG A 146 0.89 18.13 -8.22
C ARG A 146 0.88 19.65 -8.14
N GLY A 147 -0.28 20.26 -7.93
CA GLY A 147 -0.43 21.72 -7.83
C GLY A 147 -0.43 22.43 -9.17
N GLU A 148 -0.60 21.67 -10.25
CA GLU A 148 -0.76 22.21 -11.59
C GLU A 148 -2.16 22.82 -11.74
N TRP A 149 -3.17 22.21 -11.11
CA TRP A 149 -4.54 22.70 -11.05
C TRP A 149 -4.99 22.96 -9.60
N ASP A 150 -5.83 23.97 -9.43
CA ASP A 150 -6.51 24.24 -8.17
C ASP A 150 -7.96 23.77 -8.21
N THR A 151 -8.52 23.54 -7.02
CA THR A 151 -9.93 23.27 -6.81
C THR A 151 -10.53 24.34 -5.91
N ASN A 152 -11.80 24.68 -6.13
CA ASN A 152 -12.58 25.56 -5.25
C ASN A 152 -13.38 24.80 -4.20
N ASP A 153 -13.49 23.47 -4.32
CA ASP A 153 -14.15 22.62 -3.33
C ASP A 153 -13.26 22.53 -2.07
N PRO A 154 -13.71 23.05 -0.91
CA PRO A 154 -12.93 23.00 0.33
C PRO A 154 -12.61 21.58 0.78
N ASP A 155 -13.51 20.62 0.57
CA ASP A 155 -13.30 19.23 0.98
C ASP A 155 -12.18 18.59 0.14
N LEU A 156 -12.12 18.91 -1.17
CA LEU A 156 -11.02 18.47 -2.03
C LEU A 156 -9.68 19.15 -1.68
N ARG A 157 -9.71 20.39 -1.17
CA ARG A 157 -8.49 21.06 -0.68
C ARG A 157 -7.93 20.37 0.55
N GLU A 158 -8.78 20.02 1.51
CA GLU A 158 -8.38 19.29 2.72
C GLU A 158 -7.76 17.93 2.35
N ARG A 159 -8.38 17.21 1.40
CA ARG A 159 -7.84 15.94 0.89
C ARG A 159 -6.52 16.11 0.16
N ARG A 160 -6.36 17.17 -0.63
CA ARG A 160 -5.07 17.51 -1.24
C ARG A 160 -3.99 17.75 -0.20
N VAL A 161 -4.30 18.47 0.88
CA VAL A 161 -3.37 18.70 1.98
C VAL A 161 -2.96 17.37 2.60
N ARG A 162 -3.93 16.53 2.98
CA ARG A 162 -3.68 15.21 3.57
C ARG A 162 -2.82 14.31 2.68
N ALA A 163 -3.13 14.23 1.39
CA ALA A 163 -2.36 13.45 0.44
C ALA A 163 -0.90 13.93 0.34
N ARG A 164 -0.68 15.26 0.32
CA ARG A 164 0.67 15.83 0.31
C ARG A 164 1.44 15.62 1.61
N GLU A 165 0.76 15.68 2.75
CA GLU A 165 1.37 15.36 4.05
C GLU A 165 1.84 13.90 4.12
N LEU A 166 1.07 12.97 3.52
CA LEU A 166 1.47 11.57 3.42
C LEU A 166 2.62 11.38 2.43
N LEU A 167 2.54 11.98 1.24
CA LEU A 167 3.64 11.94 0.25
C LEU A 167 4.96 12.47 0.82
N ALA A 168 4.90 13.48 1.69
CA ALA A 168 6.09 14.06 2.32
C ALA A 168 6.74 13.17 3.40
N ARG A 169 6.16 12.00 3.71
CA ARG A 169 6.78 10.99 4.61
C ARG A 169 7.79 10.11 3.90
N PHE A 170 7.69 10.01 2.59
CA PHE A 170 8.60 9.25 1.74
C PHE A 170 9.82 10.11 1.39
N ASP A 171 10.99 9.47 1.29
CA ASP A 171 12.25 10.10 0.90
C ASP A 171 12.20 10.60 -0.55
N ASP A 172 11.53 9.85 -1.43
CA ASP A 172 11.21 10.26 -2.80
C ASP A 172 9.78 9.84 -3.18
N TRP A 173 9.10 10.69 -3.95
CA TRP A 173 7.78 10.36 -4.45
C TRP A 173 7.52 10.94 -5.84
N SER A 174 6.70 10.21 -6.61
CA SER A 174 6.12 10.73 -7.84
C SER A 174 4.63 10.37 -7.93
N LEU A 175 3.88 11.20 -8.66
CA LEU A 175 2.49 10.94 -9.00
C LEU A 175 2.29 11.17 -10.49
N SER A 176 1.80 10.17 -11.19
CA SER A 176 1.66 10.18 -12.65
C SER A 176 0.29 9.70 -13.10
N HIS A 177 -0.19 10.31 -14.17
CA HIS A 177 -1.37 9.82 -14.87
C HIS A 177 -0.98 8.64 -15.76
N VAL A 178 -1.78 7.58 -15.73
CA VAL A 178 -1.64 6.41 -16.60
C VAL A 178 -2.95 6.11 -17.33
N PRO A 179 -2.92 5.45 -18.50
CA PRO A 179 -4.14 4.96 -19.13
C PRO A 179 -4.91 3.99 -18.22
N ARG A 180 -6.24 3.94 -18.35
CA ARG A 180 -7.11 3.08 -17.53
C ARG A 180 -6.74 1.60 -17.62
N GLU A 181 -6.25 1.14 -18.77
CA GLU A 181 -5.79 -0.24 -18.97
C GLU A 181 -4.58 -0.60 -18.09
N ILE A 182 -3.81 0.40 -17.67
CA ILE A 182 -2.70 0.22 -16.73
C ILE A 182 -3.19 0.22 -15.27
N ASN A 183 -4.32 0.87 -14.99
CA ASN A 183 -4.93 0.97 -13.65
C ASN A 183 -6.04 -0.07 -13.41
N GLU A 184 -6.23 -1.01 -14.36
CA GLU A 184 -7.37 -1.94 -14.39
C GLU A 184 -7.57 -2.68 -13.06
N ARG A 185 -6.48 -3.20 -12.45
CA ARG A 185 -6.61 -3.95 -11.19
C ARG A 185 -7.14 -3.09 -10.03
N ALA A 186 -6.76 -1.82 -9.94
CA ALA A 186 -7.26 -0.94 -8.88
C ALA A 186 -8.73 -0.57 -9.09
N ASP A 187 -9.14 -0.35 -10.35
CA ASP A 187 -10.54 -0.12 -10.74
C ASP A 187 -11.41 -1.36 -10.48
N GLU A 188 -10.92 -2.56 -10.83
CA GLU A 188 -11.57 -3.83 -10.49
C GLU A 188 -11.83 -3.94 -9.00
N LEU A 189 -10.80 -3.77 -8.18
CA LEU A 189 -10.90 -3.84 -6.72
C LEU A 189 -11.90 -2.83 -6.16
N ALA A 190 -11.90 -1.59 -6.66
CA ALA A 190 -12.86 -0.56 -6.26
C ALA A 190 -14.31 -0.98 -6.58
N ASN A 191 -14.53 -1.65 -7.72
CA ASN A 191 -15.85 -2.12 -8.12
C ASN A 191 -16.29 -3.39 -7.38
N GLU A 192 -15.38 -4.35 -7.15
CA GLU A 192 -15.61 -5.59 -6.39
C GLU A 192 -16.11 -5.27 -4.96
N ALA A 193 -15.61 -4.20 -4.35
CA ALA A 193 -16.08 -3.75 -3.03
C ALA A 193 -17.59 -3.50 -2.96
N PHE A 194 -18.28 -3.23 -4.07
CA PHE A 194 -19.73 -3.08 -4.11
C PHE A 194 -20.51 -4.40 -4.21
N GLU A 195 -19.85 -5.51 -4.47
CA GLU A 195 -20.46 -6.83 -4.59
C GLU A 195 -20.42 -7.59 -3.26
N ASP A 196 -19.41 -7.32 -2.43
CA ASP A 196 -19.18 -7.97 -1.13
C ASP A 196 -20.05 -7.40 0.03
N GLY A 197 -21.35 -7.15 -0.19
CA GLY A 197 -22.23 -6.59 0.85
C GLY A 197 -23.62 -7.19 0.95
#